data_AF-A0AAJ1KUE7-F1
#
_entry.id   AF-A0AAJ1KUE7-F1
#
_cell.length_a   1.000
_cell.length_b   1.000
_cell.length_c   1.000
_cell.angle_alpha   90.00
_cell.angle_beta   90.00
_cell.angle_gamma   90.00
#
_symmetry.space_group_name_H-M   'P 1'
#
loop_
_entity.id
_entity.type
_entity.pdbx_description
1 polymer ?
#
loop_
_entity_poly.entity_id
_entity_poly.type
_entity_poly.pdbx_seq_one_letter_code
_entity_poly.pdbx_strand_id
1 'polypeptide(L)'
;MGFKIAARALRQLGAELITSDHIALNELIKNSLDAKSKRVAIKVDNPFLLDKTALANKLVMTRPDSHIEQLALNITNNDKEILEKYTYYFNEGLVNNKIEKHDFSSLESKVKKDFIMNLLNSLYNDFCILDIEDQGNGMDSNILENAFLVIGTPNKWLVKDADAPLLGEKGVGRLSMMRLGRYASVISTVSGSANQYVINFDWEKYNDPNLFLEE
;
A
#
# COMPACT_ATOMS: atom_id res chain seq x y z
N MET A 1 13.61 14.71 31.87
CA MET A 1 13.54 15.23 30.49
C MET A 1 13.29 14.01 29.61
N GLY A 2 12.08 13.85 29.09
CA GLY A 2 11.72 12.70 28.23
C GLY A 2 12.31 12.87 26.84
N PHE A 3 12.74 11.77 26.22
CA PHE A 3 13.11 11.77 24.81
C PHE A 3 11.85 11.90 23.96
N LYS A 4 11.81 12.87 23.05
CA LYS A 4 10.75 12.99 22.04
C LYS A 4 11.20 12.28 20.77
N ILE A 5 10.37 11.40 20.24
CA ILE A 5 10.63 10.68 19.00
C ILE A 5 9.85 11.37 17.87
N ALA A 6 10.55 11.88 16.87
CA ALA A 6 9.91 12.42 15.68
C ALA A 6 9.21 11.29 14.90
N ALA A 7 8.02 11.55 14.35
CA ALA A 7 7.25 10.57 13.59
C ALA A 7 8.04 9.95 12.42
N ARG A 8 8.92 10.72 11.79
CA ARG A 8 9.84 10.26 10.74
C ARG A 8 10.76 9.11 11.16
N ALA A 9 11.04 8.94 12.46
CA ALA A 9 11.85 7.84 12.96
C ALA A 9 11.19 6.49 12.69
N LEU A 10 9.85 6.41 12.75
CA LEU A 10 9.08 5.21 12.42
C LEU A 10 9.33 4.76 10.97
N ARG A 11 9.33 5.72 10.05
CA ARG A 11 9.57 5.45 8.63
C ARG A 11 11.01 5.02 8.35
N GLN A 12 11.98 5.63 9.05
CA GLN A 12 13.37 5.22 8.93
C GLN A 12 13.60 3.81 9.48
N LEU A 13 12.98 3.47 10.62
CA LEU A 13 12.98 2.12 11.16
C LEU A 13 12.35 1.12 10.19
N GLY A 14 11.19 1.43 9.62
CA GLY A 14 10.54 0.57 8.62
C GLY A 14 11.42 0.33 7.38
N ALA A 15 12.07 1.39 6.87
CA ALA A 15 12.94 1.32 5.71
C ALA A 15 14.24 0.51 5.96
N GLU A 16 14.80 0.59 7.17
CA GLU A 16 16.02 -0.16 7.55
C GLU A 16 15.72 -1.63 7.88
N LEU A 17 14.57 -1.92 8.50
CA LEU A 17 14.18 -3.28 8.90
C LEU A 17 13.69 -4.15 7.75
N ILE A 18 13.16 -3.52 6.69
CA ILE A 18 12.52 -4.22 5.57
C ILE A 18 13.25 -3.87 4.29
N THR A 19 14.23 -4.72 3.97
CA THR A 19 15.23 -4.43 2.95
C THR A 19 14.76 -4.64 1.52
N SER A 20 13.64 -5.36 1.32
CA SER A 20 13.10 -5.64 -0.02
C SER A 20 11.57 -5.82 -0.01
N ASP A 21 10.95 -5.65 -1.19
CA ASP A 21 9.49 -5.78 -1.34
C ASP A 21 9.04 -7.24 -1.14
N HIS A 22 9.86 -8.20 -1.56
CA HIS A 22 9.59 -9.61 -1.33
C HIS A 22 9.67 -9.98 0.17
N ILE A 23 10.57 -9.35 0.94
CA ILE A 23 10.63 -9.54 2.40
C ILE A 23 9.39 -8.92 3.04
N ALA A 24 8.99 -7.72 2.61
CA ALA A 24 7.78 -7.06 3.10
C ALA A 24 6.54 -7.96 2.92
N LEU A 25 6.37 -8.51 1.72
CA LEU A 25 5.27 -9.43 1.41
C LEU A 25 5.34 -10.69 2.28
N ASN A 26 6.52 -11.29 2.43
CA ASN A 26 6.72 -12.48 3.24
C ASN A 26 6.35 -12.25 4.72
N GLU A 27 6.67 -11.10 5.29
CA GLU A 27 6.30 -10.76 6.67
C GLU A 27 4.78 -10.61 6.84
N LEU A 28 4.06 -10.06 5.85
CA LEU A 28 2.59 -9.99 5.89
C LEU A 28 1.94 -11.37 5.77
N ILE A 29 2.50 -12.25 4.93
CA ILE A 29 2.07 -13.66 4.84
C ILE A 29 2.31 -14.36 6.19
N LYS A 30 3.48 -14.21 6.81
CA LYS A 30 3.76 -14.78 8.13
C LYS A 30 2.78 -14.28 9.19
N ASN A 31 2.43 -13.00 9.20
CA ASN A 31 1.43 -12.47 10.12
C ASN A 31 0.06 -13.15 9.95
N SER A 32 -0.31 -13.47 8.70
CA SER A 32 -1.54 -14.21 8.40
C SER A 32 -1.50 -15.65 8.94
N LEU A 33 -0.33 -16.30 8.86
CA LEU A 33 -0.10 -17.64 9.42
C LEU A 33 -0.09 -17.63 10.94
N ASP A 34 0.54 -16.62 11.56
CA ASP A 34 0.52 -16.40 13.01
C ASP A 34 -0.91 -16.15 13.53
N ALA A 35 -1.79 -15.57 12.69
CA ALA A 35 -3.22 -15.45 12.95
C ALA A 35 -4.00 -16.78 12.82
N LYS A 36 -3.31 -17.90 12.61
CA LYS A 36 -3.85 -19.25 12.39
C LYS A 36 -4.66 -19.41 11.09
N SER A 37 -4.45 -18.52 10.11
CA SER A 37 -5.09 -18.69 8.80
C SER A 37 -4.52 -19.89 8.05
N LYS A 38 -5.41 -20.73 7.51
CA LYS A 38 -5.02 -21.88 6.65
C LYS A 38 -4.70 -21.48 5.22
N ARG A 39 -5.18 -20.31 4.79
CA ARG A 39 -5.04 -19.80 3.42
C ARG A 39 -4.80 -18.30 3.46
N VAL A 40 -3.90 -17.84 2.62
CA VAL A 40 -3.65 -16.41 2.42
C VAL A 40 -3.91 -16.12 0.95
N ALA A 41 -4.85 -15.22 0.67
CA ALA A 41 -5.11 -14.77 -0.68
C ALA A 41 -4.32 -13.48 -0.93
N ILE A 42 -3.61 -13.43 -2.05
CA ILE A 42 -2.88 -12.23 -2.47
C ILE A 42 -3.45 -11.82 -3.81
N LYS A 43 -3.95 -10.60 -3.89
CA LYS A 43 -4.49 -10.04 -5.13
C LYS A 43 -3.76 -8.74 -5.43
N VAL A 44 -3.19 -8.66 -6.63
CA VAL A 44 -2.59 -7.45 -7.16
C VAL A 44 -3.52 -6.90 -8.23
N ASP A 45 -4.09 -5.74 -7.99
CA ASP A 45 -4.91 -5.01 -8.94
C ASP A 45 -4.10 -3.84 -9.48
N ASN A 46 -3.62 -3.98 -10.71
CA ASN A 46 -2.94 -2.90 -11.41
C ASN A 46 -3.69 -2.62 -12.72
N PRO A 47 -4.59 -1.62 -12.73
CA PRO A 47 -5.42 -1.34 -13.89
C PRO A 47 -4.62 -0.82 -15.09
N PHE A 48 -3.38 -0.37 -14.91
CA PHE A 48 -2.51 0.09 -16.01
C PHE A 48 -1.97 -1.04 -16.87
N LEU A 49 -2.09 -2.29 -16.40
CA LEU A 49 -1.80 -3.49 -17.21
C LEU A 49 -2.96 -3.87 -18.13
N LEU A 50 -4.12 -3.23 -17.99
CA LEU A 50 -5.30 -3.48 -18.81
C LEU A 50 -5.18 -2.81 -20.19
N ASP A 51 -5.99 -3.25 -21.14
CA ASP A 51 -6.15 -2.50 -22.38
C ASP A 51 -6.81 -1.14 -22.12
N LYS A 52 -6.71 -0.23 -23.10
CA LYS A 52 -7.15 1.16 -23.00
C LYS A 52 -8.61 1.30 -22.55
N THR A 53 -9.48 0.44 -23.07
CA THR A 53 -10.93 0.49 -22.82
C THR A 53 -11.22 -0.03 -21.42
N ALA A 54 -10.59 -1.15 -21.04
CA ALA A 54 -10.73 -1.71 -19.70
C ALA A 54 -10.15 -0.77 -18.62
N LEU A 55 -9.02 -0.11 -18.89
CA LEU A 55 -8.46 0.93 -18.01
C LEU A 55 -9.44 2.09 -17.84
N ALA A 56 -9.93 2.69 -18.93
CA ALA A 56 -10.87 3.82 -18.87
C ALA A 56 -12.14 3.47 -18.07
N ASN A 57 -12.74 2.31 -18.36
CA ASN A 57 -13.93 1.85 -17.64
C ASN A 57 -13.63 1.65 -16.15
N LYS A 58 -12.49 1.03 -15.81
CA LYS A 58 -12.12 0.79 -14.42
C LYS A 58 -11.82 2.08 -13.67
N LEU A 59 -11.21 3.08 -14.32
CA LEU A 59 -10.98 4.39 -13.74
C LEU A 59 -12.29 5.07 -13.32
N VAL A 60 -13.29 5.08 -14.22
CA VAL A 60 -14.61 5.66 -13.95
C VAL A 60 -15.36 4.88 -12.87
N MET A 61 -15.30 3.55 -12.89
CA MET A 61 -16.02 2.70 -11.93
C MET A 61 -15.47 2.83 -10.50
N THR A 62 -14.14 2.93 -10.32
CA THR A 62 -13.56 3.01 -8.98
C THR A 62 -13.65 4.43 -8.40
N ARG A 63 -13.60 5.48 -9.25
CA ARG A 63 -13.74 6.88 -8.79
C ARG A 63 -14.56 7.71 -9.78
N PRO A 64 -15.90 7.73 -9.64
CA PRO A 64 -16.76 8.56 -10.47
C PRO A 64 -16.61 10.03 -10.06
N ASP A 65 -15.70 10.73 -10.73
CA ASP A 65 -15.43 12.16 -10.60
C ASP A 65 -15.37 12.77 -12.01
N SER A 66 -15.84 14.01 -12.19
CA SER A 66 -15.90 14.66 -13.50
C SER A 66 -14.53 14.77 -14.19
N HIS A 67 -13.43 14.90 -13.43
CA HIS A 67 -12.08 14.90 -13.99
C HIS A 67 -11.63 13.50 -14.41
N ILE A 68 -12.01 12.47 -13.66
CA ILE A 68 -11.72 11.07 -14.00
C ILE A 68 -12.54 10.62 -15.22
N GLU A 69 -13.79 11.07 -15.34
CA GLU A 69 -14.62 10.85 -16.52
C GLU A 69 -14.04 11.53 -17.76
N GLN A 70 -13.59 12.79 -17.65
CA GLN A 70 -12.91 13.48 -18.75
C GLN A 70 -11.59 12.79 -19.12
N LEU A 71 -10.82 12.34 -18.14
CA LEU A 71 -9.62 11.55 -18.38
C LEU A 71 -9.97 10.27 -19.12
N ALA A 72 -10.92 9.48 -18.63
CA ALA A 72 -11.35 8.23 -19.26
C ALA A 72 -11.85 8.45 -20.70
N LEU A 73 -12.58 9.53 -20.96
CA LEU A 73 -12.98 9.94 -22.31
C LEU A 73 -11.77 10.23 -23.20
N ASN A 74 -10.77 10.96 -22.69
CA ASN A 74 -9.52 11.23 -23.43
C ASN A 74 -8.73 9.94 -23.70
N ILE A 75 -8.73 9.01 -22.75
CA ILE A 75 -8.13 7.66 -22.90
C ILE A 75 -8.82 6.88 -24.03
N THR A 76 -10.15 6.90 -24.09
CA THR A 76 -10.93 6.18 -25.10
C THR A 76 -10.95 6.86 -26.46
N ASN A 77 -10.89 8.20 -26.52
CA ASN A 77 -10.99 8.99 -27.75
C ASN A 77 -9.67 9.10 -28.52
N ASN A 78 -8.72 8.21 -28.22
CA ASN A 78 -7.51 8.00 -29.02
C ASN A 78 -6.55 9.20 -29.03
N ASP A 79 -6.45 9.93 -27.90
CA ASP A 79 -5.33 10.83 -27.66
C ASP A 79 -4.06 9.98 -27.45
N LYS A 80 -3.60 9.40 -28.56
CA LYS A 80 -2.61 8.32 -28.62
C LYS A 80 -1.35 8.70 -27.87
N GLU A 81 -0.94 9.95 -27.93
CA GLU A 81 0.27 10.43 -27.27
C GLU A 81 0.25 10.24 -25.75
N ILE A 82 -0.84 10.64 -25.07
CA ILE A 82 -0.89 10.58 -23.61
C ILE A 82 -0.92 9.13 -23.16
N LEU A 83 -1.73 8.30 -23.82
CA LEU A 83 -1.88 6.92 -23.42
C LEU A 83 -0.72 6.02 -23.83
N GLU A 84 -0.15 6.21 -25.02
CA GLU A 84 1.05 5.46 -25.42
C GLU A 84 2.21 5.81 -24.49
N LYS A 85 2.36 7.08 -24.06
CA LYS A 85 3.35 7.47 -23.04
C LYS A 85 3.05 6.82 -21.68
N TYR A 86 1.79 6.70 -21.27
CA TYR A 86 1.38 6.03 -20.01
C TYR A 86 1.57 4.51 -20.05
N THR A 87 1.02 3.85 -21.06
CA THR A 87 1.18 2.41 -21.29
C THR A 87 2.66 2.06 -21.43
N TYR A 88 3.47 2.88 -22.12
CA TYR A 88 4.92 2.67 -22.22
C TYR A 88 5.64 2.84 -20.87
N TYR A 89 5.35 3.91 -20.12
CA TYR A 89 5.96 4.17 -18.81
C TYR A 89 5.68 3.03 -17.81
N PHE A 90 4.46 2.52 -17.76
CA PHE A 90 4.10 1.44 -16.84
C PHE A 90 4.43 0.04 -17.38
N ASN A 91 4.25 -0.24 -18.67
CA ASN A 91 4.43 -1.62 -19.19
C ASN A 91 5.87 -1.94 -19.59
N GLU A 92 6.63 -1.05 -20.23
CA GLU A 92 8.01 -1.37 -20.63
C GLU A 92 9.00 -1.34 -19.46
N GLY A 93 8.73 -0.50 -18.44
CA GLY A 93 9.49 -0.49 -17.19
C GLY A 93 9.31 -1.76 -16.35
N LEU A 94 8.11 -2.36 -16.35
CA LEU A 94 7.78 -3.56 -15.58
C LEU A 94 8.22 -4.87 -16.29
N VAL A 95 8.12 -4.95 -17.61
CA VAL A 95 8.42 -6.19 -18.35
C VAL A 95 9.92 -6.48 -18.44
N ASN A 96 10.77 -5.45 -18.46
CA ASN A 96 12.21 -5.61 -18.72
C ASN A 96 13.13 -5.30 -17.51
N ASN A 97 12.60 -5.04 -16.31
CA ASN A 97 13.38 -4.62 -15.13
C ASN A 97 14.32 -3.43 -15.38
N LYS A 98 14.00 -2.64 -16.40
CA LYS A 98 14.73 -1.45 -16.83
C LYS A 98 13.75 -0.30 -16.78
N ILE A 99 13.64 0.33 -15.61
CA ILE A 99 13.11 1.69 -15.56
C ILE A 99 14.21 2.58 -16.17
N GLU A 100 14.39 2.51 -17.49
CA GLU A 100 15.20 3.49 -18.19
C GLU A 100 14.56 4.86 -17.94
N LYS A 101 15.37 5.81 -17.47
CA LYS A 101 14.97 7.20 -17.28
C LYS A 101 14.50 7.74 -18.63
N HIS A 102 13.20 7.66 -18.89
CA HIS A 102 12.67 8.25 -20.12
C HIS A 102 12.60 9.77 -19.99
N ASP A 103 13.11 10.40 -21.04
CA ASP A 103 13.16 11.83 -21.19
C ASP A 103 11.83 12.33 -21.75
N PHE A 104 11.04 12.95 -20.89
CA PHE A 104 9.80 13.65 -21.23
C PHE A 104 10.05 14.98 -21.97
N SER A 105 11.21 15.18 -22.58
CA SER A 105 11.60 16.42 -23.29
C SER A 105 10.70 16.75 -24.48
N SER A 106 9.97 15.78 -25.03
CA SER A 106 8.96 15.99 -26.08
C SER A 106 7.64 16.58 -25.57
N LEU A 107 7.43 16.66 -24.25
CA LEU A 107 6.35 17.48 -23.70
C LEU A 107 6.83 18.94 -23.73
N GLU A 108 6.40 19.66 -24.76
CA GLU A 108 6.84 21.02 -25.16
C GLU A 108 6.79 22.10 -24.05
N SER A 109 6.31 21.80 -22.85
CA SER A 109 6.47 22.65 -21.67
C SER A 109 6.63 21.84 -20.37
N LYS A 110 7.54 22.29 -19.51
CA LYS A 110 7.77 21.74 -18.16
C LYS A 110 6.47 21.66 -17.33
N VAL A 111 5.57 22.63 -17.51
CA VAL A 111 4.26 22.69 -16.86
C VAL A 111 3.37 21.50 -17.24
N LYS A 112 3.35 21.10 -18.52
CA LYS A 112 2.61 19.90 -18.97
C LYS A 112 3.22 18.61 -18.39
N LYS A 113 4.56 18.52 -18.31
CA LYS A 113 5.25 17.37 -17.72
C LYS A 113 4.92 17.17 -16.24
N ASP A 114 5.04 18.22 -15.44
CA ASP A 114 4.78 18.13 -13.99
C ASP A 114 3.31 17.78 -13.71
N PHE A 115 2.39 18.37 -14.49
CA PHE A 115 0.97 18.03 -14.42
C PHE A 115 0.72 16.55 -14.73
N ILE A 116 1.28 16.04 -15.83
CA ILE A 116 1.13 14.63 -16.25
C ILE A 116 1.72 13.68 -15.20
N MET A 117 2.90 13.98 -14.65
CA MET A 117 3.51 13.16 -13.61
C MET A 117 2.68 13.16 -12.32
N ASN A 118 2.14 14.31 -11.92
CA ASN A 118 1.29 14.40 -10.73
C ASN A 118 -0.02 13.62 -10.94
N LEU A 119 -0.63 13.73 -12.11
CA LEU A 119 -1.82 12.98 -12.47
C LEU A 119 -1.53 11.47 -12.43
N LEU A 120 -0.43 11.02 -13.05
CA LEU A 120 -0.03 9.62 -13.02
C LEU A 120 0.21 9.09 -11.62
N ASN A 121 0.94 9.84 -10.79
CA ASN A 121 1.20 9.45 -9.42
C ASN A 121 -0.11 9.37 -8.62
N SER A 122 -1.04 10.30 -8.84
CA SER A 122 -2.37 10.26 -8.22
C SER A 122 -3.13 9.00 -8.66
N LEU A 123 -3.19 8.71 -9.96
CA LEU A 123 -3.90 7.54 -10.46
C LEU A 123 -3.22 6.24 -10.01
N TYR A 124 -1.90 6.16 -9.99
CA TYR A 124 -1.21 4.98 -9.49
C TYR A 124 -1.53 4.74 -8.01
N ASN A 125 -1.47 5.78 -7.18
CA ASN A 125 -1.78 5.67 -5.76
C ASN A 125 -3.26 5.35 -5.46
N ASP A 126 -4.17 5.83 -6.31
CA ASP A 126 -5.61 5.63 -6.12
C ASP A 126 -6.10 4.26 -6.62
N PHE A 127 -5.44 3.69 -7.64
CA PHE A 127 -5.97 2.55 -8.38
C PHE A 127 -5.11 1.29 -8.33
N CYS A 128 -3.81 1.38 -8.01
CA CYS A 128 -2.99 0.19 -7.81
C CYS A 128 -3.12 -0.32 -6.37
N ILE A 129 -3.67 -1.53 -6.22
CA ILE A 129 -3.99 -2.10 -4.91
C ILE A 129 -3.30 -3.46 -4.77
N LEU A 130 -2.72 -3.70 -3.60
CA LEU A 130 -2.25 -5.01 -3.16
C LEU A 130 -3.11 -5.43 -1.96
N ASP A 131 -4.02 -6.38 -2.18
CA ASP A 131 -4.83 -6.96 -1.13
C ASP A 131 -4.17 -8.25 -0.62
N ILE A 132 -4.05 -8.37 0.70
CA ILE A 132 -3.63 -9.59 1.39
C ILE A 132 -4.75 -9.95 2.36
N GLU A 133 -5.43 -11.06 2.09
CA GLU A 133 -6.58 -11.52 2.86
C GLU A 133 -6.24 -12.83 3.57
N ASP A 134 -6.61 -12.92 4.85
CA ASP A 134 -6.51 -14.12 5.65
C ASP A 134 -7.84 -14.44 6.35
N GLN A 135 -8.03 -15.70 6.70
CA GLN A 135 -9.20 -16.20 7.43
C GLN A 135 -8.80 -16.66 8.84
N GLY A 136 -7.88 -15.93 9.47
CA GLY A 136 -7.38 -16.18 10.81
C GLY A 136 -8.33 -15.68 11.89
N ASN A 137 -7.79 -15.53 13.11
CA ASN A 137 -8.57 -15.15 14.30
C ASN A 137 -9.14 -13.73 14.25
N GLY A 138 -8.56 -12.86 13.42
CA GLY A 138 -8.93 -11.45 13.32
C GLY A 138 -8.58 -10.63 14.56
N MET A 139 -9.00 -9.36 14.54
CA MET A 139 -8.72 -8.36 15.57
C MET A 139 -9.94 -7.44 15.76
N ASP A 140 -10.22 -7.08 17.01
CA ASP A 140 -11.24 -6.09 17.34
C ASP A 140 -10.66 -4.66 17.31
N SER A 141 -11.49 -3.66 17.59
CA SER A 141 -11.06 -2.25 17.61
C SER A 141 -9.94 -2.00 18.61
N ASN A 142 -9.99 -2.62 19.79
CA ASN A 142 -9.00 -2.40 20.84
C ASN A 142 -7.63 -2.97 20.42
N ILE A 143 -7.59 -4.15 19.80
CA ILE A 143 -6.35 -4.71 19.28
C ILE A 143 -5.81 -3.88 18.11
N LEU A 144 -6.68 -3.44 17.20
CA LEU A 144 -6.27 -2.61 16.05
C LEU A 144 -5.70 -1.25 16.50
N GLU A 145 -6.29 -0.61 17.50
CA GLU A 145 -5.87 0.71 17.97
C GLU A 145 -4.65 0.63 18.90
N ASN A 146 -4.67 -0.29 19.86
CA ASN A 146 -3.73 -0.29 20.98
C ASN A 146 -2.62 -1.36 20.87
N ALA A 147 -2.65 -2.24 19.88
CA ALA A 147 -1.65 -3.32 19.76
C ALA A 147 -1.11 -3.53 18.35
N PHE A 148 -1.87 -3.23 17.29
CA PHE A 148 -1.48 -3.59 15.94
C PHE A 148 -0.20 -2.91 15.47
N LEU A 149 0.00 -1.59 15.71
CA LEU A 149 1.24 -0.89 15.36
C LEU A 149 2.19 -0.66 16.54
N VAL A 150 1.95 -1.30 17.69
CA VAL A 150 2.86 -1.14 18.83
C VAL A 150 4.12 -1.97 18.61
N ILE A 151 5.24 -1.28 18.42
CA ILE A 151 6.55 -1.89 18.22
C ILE A 151 7.11 -2.32 19.57
N GLY A 152 7.63 -3.55 19.65
CA GLY A 152 8.33 -4.04 20.83
C GLY A 152 7.43 -4.40 22.02
N THR A 153 6.10 -4.53 21.82
CA THR A 153 5.24 -5.04 22.89
C THR A 153 5.61 -6.49 23.23
N PRO A 154 5.82 -6.82 24.52
CA PRO A 154 6.02 -8.20 24.96
C PRO A 154 4.75 -9.07 24.88
N ASN A 155 3.64 -8.57 24.33
CA ASN A 155 2.34 -9.25 24.29
C ASN A 155 2.33 -10.59 23.54
N LYS A 156 3.40 -10.96 22.83
CA LYS A 156 3.55 -12.28 22.22
C LYS A 156 3.94 -13.40 23.20
N TRP A 157 4.01 -13.12 24.50
CA TRP A 157 4.35 -14.10 25.55
C TRP A 157 3.16 -14.63 26.38
N LEU A 158 1.91 -14.23 26.10
CA LEU A 158 0.76 -14.63 26.92
C LEU A 158 -0.08 -15.80 26.39
N VAL A 159 0.14 -16.29 25.17
CA VAL A 159 -0.42 -17.57 24.72
C VAL A 159 0.61 -18.31 23.88
N LYS A 160 1.57 -18.95 24.56
CA LYS A 160 2.33 -20.06 23.96
C LYS A 160 1.37 -21.25 23.85
N ASP A 161 0.59 -21.32 22.77
CA ASP A 161 0.12 -22.63 22.31
C ASP A 161 1.37 -23.40 21.87
N ALA A 162 1.69 -24.48 22.58
CA ALA A 162 2.92 -25.26 22.39
C ALA A 162 3.02 -25.96 21.02
N ASP A 163 1.97 -25.91 20.20
CA ASP A 163 1.83 -26.74 19.00
C ASP A 163 2.20 -26.05 17.67
N ALA A 164 2.49 -24.74 17.66
CA ALA A 164 2.98 -24.07 16.44
C ALA A 164 3.97 -22.94 16.76
N PRO A 165 5.21 -22.99 16.25
CA PRO A 165 6.15 -21.88 16.39
C PRO A 165 5.61 -20.66 15.63
N LEU A 166 5.48 -19.53 16.32
CA LEU A 166 5.17 -18.24 15.70
C LEU A 166 6.33 -17.80 14.80
N LEU A 167 6.03 -17.30 13.61
CA LEU A 167 7.03 -16.94 12.60
C LEU A 167 7.48 -15.48 12.73
N GLY A 168 6.66 -14.59 13.32
CA GLY A 168 6.95 -13.17 13.49
C GLY A 168 7.35 -12.77 14.92
N GLU A 169 8.61 -12.89 15.32
CA GLU A 169 9.02 -12.63 16.72
C GLU A 169 9.29 -11.14 17.04
N LYS A 170 9.52 -10.28 16.05
CA LYS A 170 10.10 -8.93 16.26
C LYS A 170 9.11 -7.77 16.39
N GLY A 171 7.81 -8.00 16.18
CA GLY A 171 6.77 -6.96 16.29
C GLY A 171 6.84 -5.85 15.21
N VAL A 172 7.67 -6.01 14.19
CA VAL A 172 7.90 -5.01 13.12
C VAL A 172 7.35 -5.42 11.76
N GLY A 173 6.93 -6.68 11.59
CA GLY A 173 6.45 -7.22 10.31
C GLY A 173 5.19 -6.55 9.75
N ARG A 174 4.49 -5.73 10.54
CA ARG A 174 3.33 -4.93 10.10
C ARG A 174 3.76 -3.61 9.46
N LEU A 175 4.98 -3.14 9.74
CA LEU A 175 5.59 -1.99 9.04
C LEU A 175 5.90 -2.30 7.57
N SER A 176 5.81 -3.58 7.15
CA SER A 176 5.90 -4.00 5.75
C SER A 176 4.92 -3.26 4.85
N MET A 177 3.76 -2.89 5.39
CA MET A 177 2.77 -2.10 4.64
C MET A 177 3.32 -0.73 4.24
N MET A 178 4.19 -0.12 5.05
CA MET A 178 4.83 1.17 4.75
C MET A 178 5.74 1.10 3.52
N ARG A 179 6.31 -0.09 3.27
CA ARG A 179 7.19 -0.32 2.13
C ARG A 179 6.40 -0.60 0.86
N LEU A 180 5.30 -1.36 0.97
CA LEU A 180 4.52 -1.83 -0.17
C LEU A 180 3.57 -0.79 -0.74
N GLY A 181 3.17 0.22 0.05
CA GLY A 181 2.30 1.28 -0.43
C GLY A 181 2.37 2.53 0.44
N ARG A 182 2.02 3.69 -0.14
CA ARG A 182 1.87 4.94 0.61
C ARG A 182 0.66 4.90 1.56
N TYR A 183 -0.43 4.33 1.08
CA TYR A 183 -1.66 4.15 1.85
C TYR A 183 -1.80 2.67 2.21
N ALA A 184 -2.33 2.41 3.40
CA ALA A 184 -2.69 1.07 3.82
C ALA A 184 -4.00 1.09 4.60
N SER A 185 -4.82 0.06 4.41
CA SER A 185 -6.01 -0.18 5.23
C SER A 185 -5.94 -1.57 5.79
N VAL A 186 -6.29 -1.72 7.06
CA VAL A 186 -6.42 -3.02 7.71
C VAL A 186 -7.85 -3.16 8.15
N ILE A 187 -8.52 -4.15 7.58
CA ILE A 187 -9.90 -4.48 7.86
C ILE A 187 -9.91 -5.82 8.58
N SER A 188 -10.59 -5.89 9.71
CA SER A 188 -10.66 -7.13 10.49
C SER A 188 -12.04 -7.36 11.10
N THR A 189 -12.39 -8.63 11.27
CA THR A 189 -13.59 -9.10 11.95
C THR A 189 -13.17 -10.19 12.92
N VAL A 190 -13.92 -10.37 14.01
CA VAL A 190 -13.67 -11.42 15.00
C VAL A 190 -14.88 -12.33 15.06
N SER A 191 -14.65 -13.63 15.24
CA SER A 191 -15.74 -14.61 15.38
C SER A 191 -16.75 -14.18 16.45
N GLY A 192 -18.03 -14.18 16.10
CA GLY A 192 -19.12 -13.75 16.99
C GLY A 192 -19.38 -12.23 16.99
N SER A 193 -18.56 -11.42 16.35
CA SER A 193 -18.82 -9.98 16.14
C SER A 193 -19.63 -9.78 14.85
N ALA A 194 -20.68 -8.96 14.93
CA ALA A 194 -21.38 -8.45 13.74
C ALA A 194 -20.69 -7.24 13.11
N ASN A 195 -19.68 -6.68 13.80
CA ASN A 195 -18.97 -5.48 13.37
C ASN A 195 -17.69 -5.83 12.62
N GLN A 196 -17.40 -5.00 11.63
CA GLN A 196 -16.11 -4.90 10.96
C GLN A 196 -15.35 -3.70 11.52
N TYR A 197 -14.05 -3.88 11.76
CA TYR A 197 -13.17 -2.85 12.29
C TYR A 197 -12.14 -2.47 11.23
N VAL A 198 -11.84 -1.18 11.12
CA VAL A 198 -10.96 -0.64 10.08
C VAL A 198 -10.00 0.36 10.68
N ILE A 199 -8.72 0.26 10.33
CA ILE A 199 -7.71 1.28 10.58
C ILE A 199 -7.01 1.64 9.26
N ASN A 200 -6.81 2.94 9.04
CA ASN A 200 -6.25 3.48 7.81
C ASN A 200 -4.94 4.22 8.10
N PHE A 201 -3.97 4.07 7.21
CA PHE A 201 -2.66 4.69 7.30
C PHE A 201 -2.37 5.49 6.04
N ASP A 202 -1.94 6.73 6.24
CA ASP A 202 -1.27 7.54 5.21
C ASP A 202 0.16 7.78 5.69
N TRP A 203 1.09 6.97 5.20
CA TRP A 203 2.47 6.95 5.69
C TRP A 203 3.23 8.24 5.36
N GLU A 204 2.73 9.05 4.41
CA GLU A 204 3.33 10.35 4.13
C GLU A 204 3.11 11.37 5.25
N LYS A 205 2.04 11.23 6.05
CA LYS A 205 1.81 12.11 7.20
C LYS A 205 2.95 12.03 8.23
N TYR A 206 3.62 10.88 8.30
CA TYR A 206 4.78 10.66 9.19
C TYR A 206 6.08 11.30 8.68
N ASN A 207 6.07 11.96 7.51
CA ASN A 207 7.20 12.75 7.02
C ASN A 207 7.22 14.17 7.56
N ASP A 208 6.14 14.65 8.19
CA ASP A 208 6.10 16.01 8.72
C ASP A 208 7.20 16.17 9.79
N PRO A 209 8.18 17.07 9.59
CA PRO A 209 9.25 17.29 10.54
C PRO A 209 8.76 17.83 11.89
N ASN A 210 7.54 18.35 11.96
CA ASN A 210 6.93 18.88 13.18
C ASN A 210 6.04 17.85 13.89
N LEU A 211 5.81 16.68 13.29
CA LEU A 211 5.03 15.62 13.91
C LEU A 211 5.92 14.78 14.83
N PHE A 212 5.54 14.71 16.08
CA PHE A 212 6.15 13.84 17.09
C PHE A 212 5.18 12.70 17.41
N LEU A 213 5.72 11.51 17.68
CA LEU A 213 4.90 10.43 18.23
C LEU A 213 4.47 10.88 19.64
N GLU A 214 3.17 10.87 19.89
CA GLU A 214 2.61 11.17 21.21
C GLU A 214 2.98 10.05 22.20
N GLU A 215 3.03 10.37 23.50
CA GLU A 215 3.29 9.40 24.59
C GLU A 215 2.08 8.49 24.83
#